data_AF-A0A5C6G3Q8-F1
#
_entry.id   AF-A0A5C6G3Q8-F1
#
_cell.length_a   1.000
_cell.length_b   1.000
_cell.length_c   1.000
_cell.angle_alpha   90.00
_cell.angle_beta   90.00
_cell.angle_gamma   90.00
#
_symmetry.space_group_name_H-M   'P 1'
#
loop_
_entity.id
_entity.type
_entity.pdbx_description
1 polymer ?
#
loop_
_entity_poly.entity_id
_entity_poly.type
_entity_poly.pdbx_seq_one_letter_code
_entity_poly.pdbx_strand_id
1 'polypeptide(L)'
;MLAHPVEKMEYRLQEAKTAAPRDLSSVLTPKKTSDFVDKCDDDDDDDLPPPYAELPELHVLPSYLSACPLKPYRPFPDTIRAHHRFSQLISITLGGLNRDRLYHVEVHRGFRRVDPLGYRAGILLRNGPGEKDEVLAAAGEEMQSALRIYGIPPAPDLNSVVFLPPMEFGTNSRAMTMERMRSSVIHKATHAFTFFVEVQPIRSMKRQKFEWVQNMDMNDGGKNARSFRLVRVMATDGKASKMGGSRCDASVPCHAEAGIHGETVATLAFPHSSLTSREAFTLSMLGSAKDGRLGERCEIAVVVTALRIWNLHAKGQLDMPND
;
A
#
# COMPACT_ATOMS: atom_id res chain seq x y z
N MET A 1 -18.25 28.78 49.37
CA MET A 1 -19.54 28.03 49.46
C MET A 1 -20.22 28.14 48.12
N LEU A 2 -20.37 27.02 47.42
CA LEU A 2 -21.39 26.71 46.42
C LEU A 2 -21.10 25.28 45.97
N ALA A 3 -21.81 24.33 46.60
CA ALA A 3 -21.71 22.91 46.36
C ALA A 3 -22.70 22.51 45.26
N HIS A 4 -22.24 21.79 44.24
CA HIS A 4 -23.10 21.04 43.33
C HIS A 4 -22.91 19.54 43.57
N PRO A 5 -23.99 18.73 43.50
CA PRO A 5 -23.97 17.36 43.97
C PRO A 5 -23.38 16.40 42.93
N VAL A 6 -22.63 15.43 43.43
CA VAL A 6 -22.09 14.29 42.67
C VAL A 6 -23.21 13.27 42.49
N GLU A 7 -23.74 13.16 41.28
CA GLU A 7 -24.65 12.07 40.88
C GLU A 7 -23.84 10.77 40.70
N LYS A 8 -24.11 9.78 41.55
CA LYS A 8 -23.61 8.41 41.42
C LYS A 8 -24.31 7.73 40.25
N MET A 9 -23.56 7.40 39.20
CA MET A 9 -24.03 6.57 38.09
C MET A 9 -23.76 5.09 38.44
N GLU A 10 -24.77 4.40 38.95
CA GLU A 10 -24.73 2.94 39.14
C GLU A 10 -24.94 2.23 37.79
N TYR A 11 -23.94 1.47 37.34
CA TYR A 11 -24.06 0.59 36.17
C TYR A 11 -24.72 -0.72 36.60
N ARG A 12 -25.91 -1.01 36.04
CA ARG A 12 -26.52 -2.36 36.09
C ARG A 12 -25.81 -3.26 35.09
N LEU A 13 -25.17 -4.32 35.56
CA LEU A 13 -24.76 -5.47 34.74
C LEU A 13 -26.02 -6.13 34.16
N GLN A 14 -26.10 -6.26 32.83
CA GLN A 14 -27.00 -7.22 32.18
C GLN A 14 -26.25 -8.55 32.03
N GLU A 15 -26.78 -9.59 32.67
CA GLU A 15 -26.29 -10.96 32.55
C GLU A 15 -26.51 -11.51 31.13
N ALA A 16 -25.44 -12.06 30.55
CA ALA A 16 -25.48 -12.76 29.29
C ALA A 16 -26.14 -14.14 29.47
N LYS A 17 -27.25 -14.37 28.74
CA LYS A 17 -27.94 -15.65 28.68
C LYS A 17 -27.04 -16.71 28.03
N THR A 18 -26.71 -17.73 28.80
CA THR A 18 -25.89 -18.89 28.45
C THR A 18 -26.59 -19.76 27.40
N ALA A 19 -25.92 -20.04 26.27
CA ALA A 19 -26.39 -21.00 25.27
C ALA A 19 -25.80 -22.39 25.56
N ALA A 20 -26.65 -23.42 25.62
CA ALA A 20 -26.26 -24.81 25.88
C ALA A 20 -25.57 -25.46 24.66
N PRO A 21 -24.66 -26.43 24.87
CA PRO A 21 -23.92 -27.10 23.79
C PRO A 21 -24.80 -28.15 23.08
N ARG A 22 -24.71 -28.21 21.74
CA ARG A 22 -25.36 -29.23 20.91
C ARG A 22 -24.41 -30.41 20.68
N ASP A 23 -24.89 -31.58 21.07
CA ASP A 23 -24.27 -32.90 20.87
C ASP A 23 -24.45 -33.37 19.41
N LEU A 24 -23.38 -33.83 18.76
CA LEU A 24 -23.32 -34.20 17.34
C LEU A 24 -22.97 -35.69 17.12
N SER A 25 -23.30 -36.57 18.06
CA SER A 25 -22.85 -37.97 18.07
C SER A 25 -23.72 -38.99 17.30
N SER A 26 -24.75 -38.59 16.54
CA SER A 26 -25.75 -39.57 16.03
C SER A 26 -25.88 -39.75 14.50
N VAL A 27 -24.87 -39.43 13.68
CA VAL A 27 -25.00 -39.54 12.19
C VAL A 27 -24.07 -40.58 11.55
N LEU A 28 -23.58 -41.57 12.30
CA LEU A 28 -22.78 -42.66 11.74
C LEU A 28 -23.33 -44.04 12.11
N THR A 29 -24.30 -44.54 11.35
CA THR A 29 -24.44 -45.99 11.12
C THR A 29 -25.11 -46.26 9.75
N PRO A 30 -24.45 -46.99 8.82
CA PRO A 30 -25.09 -47.47 7.61
C PRO A 30 -25.89 -48.75 7.89
N LYS A 31 -27.13 -48.80 7.37
CA LYS A 31 -28.08 -49.90 7.52
C LYS A 31 -27.78 -50.99 6.50
N LYS A 32 -27.63 -52.22 6.99
CA LYS A 32 -27.38 -53.47 6.25
C LYS A 32 -28.73 -54.11 5.84
N THR A 33 -28.86 -54.58 4.61
CA THR A 33 -29.96 -55.48 4.18
C THR A 33 -29.42 -56.56 3.23
N SER A 34 -29.43 -57.80 3.73
CA SER A 34 -29.52 -59.11 3.06
C SER A 34 -31.00 -59.41 2.73
N ASP A 35 -31.47 -60.33 1.87
CA ASP A 35 -30.95 -61.38 0.95
C ASP A 35 -32.16 -61.91 0.11
N PHE A 36 -31.89 -62.86 -0.83
CA PHE A 36 -32.76 -63.88 -1.51
C PHE A 36 -33.41 -63.49 -2.87
N VAL A 37 -33.33 -64.20 -4.03
CA VAL A 37 -32.81 -65.53 -4.51
C VAL A 37 -32.68 -65.55 -6.06
N ASP A 38 -31.52 -66.02 -6.56
CA ASP A 38 -31.22 -67.10 -7.56
C ASP A 38 -32.13 -67.33 -8.80
N LYS A 39 -31.55 -67.31 -10.03
CA LYS A 39 -31.14 -68.50 -10.83
C LYS A 39 -30.85 -68.21 -12.34
N CYS A 40 -29.62 -68.54 -12.77
CA CYS A 40 -29.08 -69.10 -14.04
C CYS A 40 -29.63 -68.67 -15.42
N ASP A 41 -28.81 -68.10 -16.33
CA ASP A 41 -27.93 -68.76 -17.33
C ASP A 41 -27.46 -67.79 -18.45
N ASP A 42 -26.28 -68.07 -19.00
CA ASP A 42 -25.66 -67.74 -20.30
C ASP A 42 -25.08 -66.34 -20.63
N ASP A 43 -23.75 -66.37 -20.85
CA ASP A 43 -22.92 -65.72 -21.89
C ASP A 43 -23.08 -64.22 -22.19
N ASP A 44 -22.08 -63.41 -21.79
CA ASP A 44 -21.10 -62.82 -22.73
C ASP A 44 -20.11 -61.91 -21.99
N ASP A 45 -18.84 -62.05 -22.36
CA ASP A 45 -17.69 -61.28 -21.89
C ASP A 45 -17.77 -59.78 -22.26
N ASP A 46 -17.00 -58.99 -21.50
CA ASP A 46 -16.55 -57.63 -21.81
C ASP A 46 -17.57 -56.47 -21.75
N ASP A 47 -17.79 -55.94 -20.56
CA ASP A 47 -18.09 -54.51 -20.38
C ASP A 47 -17.52 -54.00 -19.04
N LEU A 48 -16.19 -54.01 -18.93
CA LEU A 48 -15.51 -53.15 -17.94
C LEU A 48 -15.81 -51.68 -18.32
N PRO A 49 -16.23 -50.83 -17.36
CA PRO A 49 -16.40 -49.41 -17.66
C PRO A 49 -15.07 -48.85 -18.17
N PRO A 50 -15.08 -47.93 -19.15
CA PRO A 50 -13.85 -47.37 -19.70
C PRO A 50 -13.00 -46.80 -18.56
N PRO A 51 -11.66 -46.91 -18.67
CA PRO A 51 -10.77 -46.37 -17.64
C PRO A 51 -11.09 -44.89 -17.47
N TYR A 52 -11.27 -44.46 -16.22
CA TYR A 52 -11.53 -43.06 -15.87
C TYR A 52 -10.50 -42.19 -16.59
N ALA A 53 -10.93 -41.53 -17.67
CA ALA A 53 -10.15 -40.48 -18.28
C ALA A 53 -10.01 -39.37 -17.23
N GLU A 54 -8.77 -38.97 -16.97
CA GLU A 54 -8.47 -37.83 -16.11
C GLU A 54 -9.38 -36.66 -16.52
N LEU A 55 -10.23 -36.21 -15.59
CA LEU A 55 -11.04 -35.02 -15.80
C LEU A 55 -10.09 -33.89 -16.22
N PRO A 56 -10.39 -33.13 -17.29
CA PRO A 56 -9.62 -31.93 -17.58
C PRO A 56 -9.61 -31.09 -16.30
N GLU A 57 -8.42 -30.60 -15.91
CA GLU A 57 -8.24 -29.71 -14.77
C GLU A 57 -9.45 -28.78 -14.67
N LEU A 58 -10.22 -28.92 -13.58
CA LEU A 58 -11.34 -28.04 -13.29
C LEU A 58 -10.78 -26.62 -13.27
N HIS A 59 -10.89 -25.93 -14.40
CA HIS A 59 -10.75 -24.49 -14.45
C HIS A 59 -11.76 -23.97 -13.45
N VAL A 60 -11.25 -23.48 -12.32
CA VAL A 60 -12.03 -22.88 -11.25
C VAL A 60 -12.95 -21.86 -11.92
N LEU A 61 -14.24 -22.20 -12.02
CA LEU A 61 -15.24 -21.30 -12.57
C LEU A 61 -15.18 -20.02 -11.72
N PRO A 62 -15.11 -18.83 -12.34
CA PRO A 62 -15.07 -17.59 -11.58
C PRO A 62 -16.31 -17.55 -10.68
N SER A 63 -16.09 -17.50 -9.36
CA SER A 63 -17.16 -17.36 -8.39
C SER A 63 -17.89 -16.04 -8.66
N TYR A 64 -19.07 -16.13 -9.28
CA TYR A 64 -19.94 -14.98 -9.56
C TYR A 64 -20.41 -14.27 -8.28
N LEU A 65 -20.30 -14.91 -7.11
CA LEU A 65 -20.66 -14.33 -5.81
C LEU A 65 -19.67 -13.26 -5.32
N SER A 66 -18.51 -13.09 -5.97
CA SER A 66 -17.55 -12.03 -5.63
C SER A 66 -17.60 -10.83 -6.58
N ALA A 67 -18.51 -10.79 -7.56
CA ALA A 67 -18.60 -9.69 -8.53
C ALA A 67 -19.30 -8.45 -7.93
N CYS A 68 -18.73 -7.86 -6.88
CA CYS A 68 -18.87 -6.41 -6.73
C CYS A 68 -18.01 -5.80 -7.84
N PRO A 69 -18.56 -5.02 -8.78
CA PRO A 69 -17.73 -4.31 -9.73
C PRO A 69 -16.93 -3.29 -8.93
N LEU A 70 -15.68 -3.63 -8.59
CA LEU A 70 -14.71 -2.65 -8.15
C LEU A 70 -14.73 -1.56 -9.22
N LYS A 71 -14.88 -0.30 -8.83
CA LYS A 71 -14.77 0.80 -9.81
C LYS A 71 -13.45 0.60 -10.55
N PRO A 72 -13.43 0.64 -11.89
CA PRO A 72 -12.19 0.52 -12.64
C PRO A 72 -11.16 1.51 -12.10
N TYR A 73 -9.92 1.06 -11.94
CA TYR A 73 -8.83 1.95 -11.57
C TYR A 73 -8.73 3.07 -12.60
N ARG A 74 -8.72 4.30 -12.10
CA ARG A 74 -8.44 5.47 -12.92
C ARG A 74 -6.93 5.71 -12.87
N PRO A 75 -6.25 5.96 -14.00
CA PRO A 75 -4.84 6.32 -13.97
C PRO A 75 -4.59 7.65 -13.23
N PHE A 76 -3.40 7.80 -12.65
CA PHE A 76 -2.98 9.09 -12.11
C PHE A 76 -2.54 10.04 -13.23
N PRO A 77 -2.76 11.36 -13.09
CA PRO A 77 -2.15 12.33 -13.99
C PRO A 77 -0.64 12.44 -13.73
N ASP A 78 0.12 12.88 -14.73
CA ASP A 78 1.57 13.10 -14.64
C ASP A 78 1.99 14.02 -13.48
N THR A 79 1.13 14.98 -13.14
CA THR A 79 1.34 15.88 -12.00
C THR A 79 0.11 15.86 -11.11
N ILE A 80 0.32 15.46 -9.86
CA ILE A 80 -0.70 15.36 -8.83
C ILE A 80 -0.47 16.48 -7.82
N ARG A 81 -1.52 17.27 -7.58
CA ARG A 81 -1.55 18.26 -6.49
C ARG A 81 -2.47 17.78 -5.40
N ALA A 82 -1.96 17.79 -4.18
CA ALA A 82 -2.73 17.48 -2.99
C ALA A 82 -3.22 18.77 -2.34
N HIS A 83 -4.50 18.81 -1.96
CA HIS A 83 -5.09 19.97 -1.30
C HIS A 83 -5.82 19.59 -0.01
N HIS A 84 -5.63 20.38 1.03
CA HIS A 84 -6.38 20.30 2.28
C HIS A 84 -7.83 20.76 2.10
N ARG A 85 -8.76 20.10 2.78
CA ARG A 85 -10.16 20.53 2.87
C ARG A 85 -10.40 21.26 4.20
N PHE A 86 -10.90 22.50 4.12
CA PHE A 86 -11.16 23.37 5.28
C PHE A 86 -12.08 22.75 6.35
N SER A 87 -12.98 21.84 5.97
CA SER A 87 -13.93 21.19 6.88
C SER A 87 -13.47 19.83 7.42
N GLN A 88 -12.36 19.27 6.91
CA GLN A 88 -11.92 17.90 7.23
C GLN A 88 -10.42 17.91 7.55
N LEU A 89 -10.09 18.20 8.82
CA LEU A 89 -8.72 18.22 9.37
C LEU A 89 -7.93 16.92 9.16
N ILE A 90 -8.59 15.84 8.74
CA ILE A 90 -8.03 14.49 8.58
C ILE A 90 -8.09 14.00 7.13
N SER A 91 -8.27 14.88 6.13
CA SER A 91 -8.31 14.44 4.74
C SER A 91 -7.68 15.45 3.77
N ILE A 92 -7.18 14.92 2.65
CA ILE A 92 -6.75 15.69 1.49
C ILE A 92 -7.38 15.13 0.22
N THR A 93 -7.43 15.94 -0.83
CA THR A 93 -7.83 15.50 -2.17
C THR A 93 -6.66 15.56 -3.12
N LEU A 94 -6.54 14.54 -3.97
CA LEU A 94 -5.59 14.51 -5.06
C LEU A 94 -6.29 14.88 -6.37
N GLY A 95 -5.66 15.77 -7.13
CA GLY A 95 -6.14 16.22 -8.42
C GLY A 95 -5.02 16.50 -9.39
N GLY A 96 -5.36 16.59 -10.68
CA GLY A 96 -4.43 17.06 -11.71
C GLY A 96 -4.32 18.60 -11.73
N LEU A 97 -3.67 19.12 -12.77
CA LEU A 97 -3.51 20.57 -13.00
C LEU A 97 -4.84 21.32 -13.09
N ASN A 98 -5.88 20.69 -13.64
CA ASN A 98 -7.21 21.27 -13.81
C ASN A 98 -8.02 21.37 -12.50
N ARG A 99 -7.41 21.04 -11.34
CA ARG A 99 -8.05 21.02 -10.01
C ARG A 99 -9.24 20.05 -9.88
N ASP A 100 -9.38 19.13 -10.83
CA ASP A 100 -10.35 18.04 -10.74
C ASP A 100 -10.05 17.17 -9.53
N ARG A 101 -11.08 16.86 -8.74
CA ARG A 101 -10.95 15.96 -7.60
C ARG A 101 -10.99 14.54 -8.13
N LEU A 102 -9.84 13.87 -8.14
CA LEU A 102 -9.70 12.52 -8.67
C LEU A 102 -9.74 11.48 -7.56
N TYR A 103 -9.00 11.72 -6.48
CA TYR A 103 -8.89 10.78 -5.36
C TYR A 103 -9.08 11.48 -4.01
N HIS A 104 -9.66 10.74 -3.07
CA HIS A 104 -9.79 11.12 -1.67
C HIS A 104 -8.75 10.38 -0.83
N VAL A 105 -8.13 11.09 0.10
CA VAL A 105 -7.18 10.51 1.05
C VAL A 105 -7.64 10.80 2.46
N GLU A 106 -7.78 9.75 3.26
CA GLU A 106 -8.15 9.81 4.68
C GLU A 106 -6.91 9.54 5.54
N VAL A 107 -6.67 10.39 6.53
CA VAL A 107 -5.63 10.20 7.55
C VAL A 107 -6.22 9.40 8.71
N HIS A 108 -5.70 8.20 8.91
CA HIS A 108 -6.14 7.31 9.96
C HIS A 108 -5.22 7.40 11.18
N ARG A 109 -5.80 7.62 12.38
CA ARG A 109 -5.03 7.81 13.63
C ARG A 109 -4.68 6.52 14.37
N GLY A 110 -5.21 5.36 13.97
CA GLY A 110 -4.94 4.06 14.63
C GLY A 110 -5.82 3.74 15.85
N PHE A 111 -6.77 4.61 16.24
CA PHE A 111 -7.66 4.37 17.39
C PHE A 111 -8.82 3.41 17.11
N ARG A 112 -9.18 3.22 15.84
CA ARG A 112 -10.23 2.30 15.41
C ARG A 112 -9.63 1.33 14.39
N ARG A 113 -10.15 0.11 14.33
CA ARG A 113 -9.72 -0.83 13.29
C ARG A 113 -10.26 -0.38 11.93
N VAL A 114 -9.38 -0.21 10.93
CA VAL A 114 -9.77 0.05 9.53
C VAL A 114 -8.96 -0.82 8.61
N ASP A 115 -9.60 -1.64 7.79
CA ASP A 115 -8.89 -2.45 6.81
C ASP A 115 -8.35 -1.57 5.65
N PRO A 116 -7.16 -1.87 5.09
CA PRO A 116 -6.24 -2.95 5.46
C PRO A 116 -5.30 -2.60 6.63
N LEU A 117 -5.37 -1.37 7.16
CA LEU A 117 -4.42 -0.86 8.18
C LEU A 117 -4.57 -1.52 9.56
N GLY A 118 -5.68 -2.16 9.88
CA GLY A 118 -5.96 -2.59 11.24
C GLY A 118 -5.96 -1.39 12.19
N TYR A 119 -5.14 -1.45 13.25
CA TYR A 119 -4.95 -0.34 14.21
C TYR A 119 -3.71 0.53 13.91
N ARG A 120 -3.21 0.52 12.69
CA ARG A 120 -2.01 1.29 12.30
C ARG A 120 -2.38 2.73 12.00
N ALA A 121 -1.75 3.69 12.67
CA ALA A 121 -1.83 5.06 12.19
C ALA A 121 -1.21 5.18 10.79
N GLY A 122 -1.87 5.89 9.89
CA GLY A 122 -1.54 5.86 8.47
C GLY A 122 -2.48 6.70 7.60
N ILE A 123 -2.60 6.29 6.34
CA ILE A 123 -3.39 6.92 5.30
C ILE A 123 -4.12 5.85 4.48
N LEU A 124 -5.29 6.21 3.97
CA LEU A 124 -6.09 5.41 3.04
C LEU A 124 -6.29 6.23 1.77
N LEU A 125 -5.87 5.70 0.63
CA LEU A 125 -6.14 6.25 -0.69
C LEU A 125 -7.39 5.59 -1.25
N ARG A 126 -8.43 6.37 -1.58
CA ARG A 126 -9.68 5.86 -2.16
C ARG A 126 -9.63 5.91 -3.69
N ASN A 127 -10.26 4.94 -4.36
CA ASN A 127 -10.42 4.89 -5.81
C ASN A 127 -11.55 5.83 -6.28
N GLY A 128 -11.42 7.11 -5.97
CA GLY A 128 -12.39 8.15 -6.32
C GLY A 128 -12.39 9.33 -5.36
N PRO A 129 -13.13 10.41 -5.68
CA PRO A 129 -13.11 11.67 -4.93
C PRO A 129 -13.93 11.67 -3.63
N GLY A 130 -14.68 10.60 -3.35
CA GLY A 130 -15.56 10.45 -2.20
C GLY A 130 -14.95 9.61 -1.07
N GLU A 131 -15.39 9.87 0.15
CA GLU A 131 -14.99 9.11 1.34
C GLU A 131 -15.51 7.66 1.33
N LYS A 132 -16.63 7.42 0.64
CA LYS A 132 -17.27 6.10 0.49
C LYS A 132 -16.71 5.29 -0.67
N ASP A 133 -15.80 5.85 -1.46
CA ASP A 133 -15.13 5.09 -2.52
C ASP A 133 -14.23 4.01 -1.90
N GLU A 134 -14.02 2.94 -2.66
CA GLU A 134 -13.26 1.77 -2.19
C GLU A 134 -11.79 2.13 -1.94
N VAL A 135 -11.14 1.42 -1.02
CA VAL A 135 -9.71 1.64 -0.74
C VAL A 135 -8.90 1.09 -1.92
N LEU A 136 -8.17 1.98 -2.60
CA LEU A 136 -7.23 1.63 -3.67
C LEU A 136 -5.89 1.16 -3.09
N ALA A 137 -5.38 1.87 -2.09
CA ALA A 137 -4.13 1.55 -1.42
C ALA A 137 -4.10 2.17 -0.03
N ALA A 138 -3.20 1.69 0.82
CA ALA A 138 -3.00 2.27 2.15
C ALA A 138 -1.53 2.28 2.53
N ALA A 139 -1.13 3.16 3.44
CA ALA A 139 0.20 3.09 4.05
C ALA A 139 0.16 3.56 5.50
N GLY A 140 0.94 2.92 6.37
CA GLY A 140 0.92 3.20 7.80
C GLY A 140 2.17 2.72 8.52
N GLU A 141 2.16 2.85 9.84
CA GLU A 141 3.24 2.40 10.73
C GLU A 141 3.46 0.87 10.64
N GLU A 142 4.72 0.42 10.67
CA GLU A 142 5.05 -1.02 10.69
C GLU A 142 4.60 -1.71 11.98
N MET A 143 4.55 -0.99 13.10
CA MET A 143 3.92 -1.45 14.35
C MET A 143 2.47 -0.98 14.49
N GLN A 144 1.60 -1.82 15.05
CA GLN A 144 0.20 -1.43 15.27
C GLN A 144 0.12 -0.50 16.48
N SER A 145 -0.60 0.62 16.33
CA SER A 145 -0.62 1.67 17.35
C SER A 145 -1.33 1.23 18.64
N ALA A 146 -2.22 0.22 18.60
CA ALA A 146 -2.81 -0.39 19.80
C ALA A 146 -1.77 -1.03 20.75
N LEU A 147 -0.61 -1.46 20.22
CA LEU A 147 0.49 -1.97 21.04
C LEU A 147 1.26 -0.85 21.76
N ARG A 148 1.11 0.42 21.35
CA ARG A 148 1.74 1.58 22.00
C ARG A 148 1.02 2.06 23.26
N ILE A 149 -0.18 1.55 23.57
CA ILE A 149 -0.91 1.90 24.80
C ILE A 149 -0.08 1.56 26.06
N TYR A 150 0.84 0.59 25.95
CA TYR A 150 1.69 0.14 27.05
C TYR A 150 3.14 0.63 26.98
N GLY A 151 3.49 1.48 26.01
CA GLY A 151 4.84 2.01 25.88
C GLY A 151 4.90 3.13 24.84
N ILE A 152 5.27 4.33 25.29
CA ILE A 152 5.65 5.42 24.40
C ILE A 152 7.03 5.05 23.85
N PRO A 153 7.18 4.76 22.55
CA PRO A 153 8.51 4.53 21.99
C PRO A 153 9.30 5.84 22.11
N PRO A 154 10.61 5.76 22.43
CA PRO A 154 11.44 6.95 22.60
C PRO A 154 11.57 7.77 21.30
N ALA A 155 11.38 7.14 20.13
CA ALA A 155 11.45 7.78 18.82
C ALA A 155 10.29 7.35 17.90
N PRO A 156 9.86 8.20 16.95
CA PRO A 156 8.86 7.83 15.96
C PRO A 156 9.39 6.73 15.02
N ASP A 157 8.66 5.61 14.92
CA ASP A 157 8.94 4.59 13.89
C ASP A 157 8.65 5.15 12.49
N LEU A 158 9.72 5.40 11.74
CA LEU A 158 9.67 5.85 10.35
C LEU A 158 9.51 4.68 9.37
N ASN A 159 9.72 3.43 9.81
CA ASN A 159 9.40 2.28 8.99
C ASN A 159 7.89 2.20 8.79
N SER A 160 7.53 1.80 7.59
CA SER A 160 6.14 1.81 7.16
C SER A 160 5.79 0.53 6.43
N VAL A 161 4.51 0.20 6.45
CA VAL A 161 3.90 -0.81 5.58
C VAL A 161 3.03 -0.12 4.55
N VAL A 162 2.98 -0.70 3.37
CA VAL A 162 2.21 -0.23 2.21
C VAL A 162 1.34 -1.37 1.74
N PHE A 163 0.05 -1.13 1.58
CA PHE A 163 -0.92 -2.11 1.10
C PHE A 163 -1.32 -1.76 -0.33
N LEU A 164 -1.05 -2.68 -1.25
CA LEU A 164 -1.26 -2.51 -2.69
C LEU A 164 -2.32 -3.50 -3.20
N PRO A 165 -3.07 -3.17 -4.27
CA PRO A 165 -3.96 -4.11 -4.95
C PRO A 165 -3.22 -5.38 -5.37
N PRO A 166 -3.85 -6.56 -5.35
CA PRO A 166 -3.18 -7.83 -5.64
C PRO A 166 -2.57 -7.85 -7.05
N MET A 167 -1.54 -8.66 -7.24
CA MET A 167 -0.83 -8.77 -8.53
C MET A 167 -1.67 -9.41 -9.63
N GLU A 168 -2.64 -10.25 -9.26
CA GLU A 168 -3.53 -10.94 -10.19
C GLU A 168 -4.74 -10.05 -10.51
N PHE A 169 -4.68 -9.38 -11.66
CA PHE A 169 -5.82 -8.71 -12.25
C PHE A 169 -6.96 -9.71 -12.52
N GLY A 170 -8.18 -9.35 -12.15
CA GLY A 170 -9.39 -10.15 -12.42
C GLY A 170 -9.83 -11.07 -11.29
N THR A 171 -9.06 -11.17 -10.21
CA THR A 171 -9.65 -11.64 -8.94
C THR A 171 -10.46 -10.48 -8.36
N ASN A 172 -11.75 -10.65 -8.10
CA ASN A 172 -12.55 -9.68 -7.33
C ASN A 172 -12.15 -9.67 -5.85
N SER A 173 -10.87 -9.92 -5.57
CA SER A 173 -10.31 -10.09 -4.25
C SER A 173 -10.08 -8.72 -3.64
N ARG A 174 -10.69 -8.51 -2.47
CA ARG A 174 -10.37 -7.37 -1.59
C ARG A 174 -9.03 -7.56 -0.87
N ALA A 175 -8.33 -8.67 -1.11
CA ALA A 175 -7.04 -8.93 -0.49
C ALA A 175 -5.99 -7.98 -1.03
N MET A 176 -5.27 -7.30 -0.14
CA MET A 176 -4.18 -6.41 -0.48
C MET A 176 -2.84 -7.06 -0.14
N THR A 177 -1.83 -6.84 -0.97
CA THR A 177 -0.46 -7.27 -0.69
C THR A 177 0.21 -6.24 0.21
N MET A 178 0.85 -6.70 1.30
CA MET A 178 1.63 -5.84 2.18
C MET A 178 3.09 -5.78 1.73
N GLU A 179 3.55 -4.60 1.38
CA GLU A 179 4.94 -4.24 1.12
C GLU A 179 5.52 -3.46 2.29
N ARG A 180 6.84 -3.55 2.47
CA ARG A 180 7.55 -2.77 3.50
C ARG A 180 8.29 -1.60 2.87
N MET A 181 8.18 -0.43 3.49
CA MET A 181 8.97 0.74 3.19
C MET A 181 9.90 1.04 4.37
N ARG A 182 11.20 0.90 4.13
CA ARG A 182 12.24 1.04 5.15
C ARG A 182 12.79 2.46 5.13
N SER A 183 12.82 3.10 6.28
CA SER A 183 13.49 4.39 6.46
C SER A 183 14.97 4.17 6.72
N SER A 184 15.81 5.02 6.16
CA SER A 184 17.23 5.12 6.50
C SER A 184 17.63 6.59 6.50
N VAL A 185 18.79 6.87 7.10
CA VAL A 185 19.42 8.18 7.01
C VAL A 185 20.72 8.03 6.23
N ILE A 186 20.79 8.73 5.12
CA ILE A 186 21.98 8.88 4.29
C ILE A 186 22.69 10.16 4.73
N HIS A 187 24.02 10.20 4.63
CA HIS A 187 24.93 11.35 4.87
C HIS A 187 24.28 12.66 5.37
N LYS A 188 24.70 13.17 6.53
CA LYS A 188 24.27 14.47 7.10
C LYS A 188 22.74 14.62 7.24
N ALA A 189 22.07 13.63 7.83
CA ALA A 189 20.62 13.67 8.12
C ALA A 189 19.69 13.72 6.89
N THR A 190 20.11 13.16 5.76
CA THR A 190 19.23 12.99 4.58
C THR A 190 18.31 11.81 4.80
N HIS A 191 16.99 12.02 4.87
CA HIS A 191 16.06 10.89 4.93
C HIS A 191 15.96 10.17 3.59
N ALA A 192 16.04 8.84 3.64
CA ALA A 192 15.74 7.98 2.50
C ALA A 192 14.71 6.91 2.86
N PHE A 193 13.84 6.58 1.91
CA PHE A 193 12.81 5.56 2.07
C PHE A 193 12.89 4.54 0.93
N THR A 194 13.27 3.32 1.26
CA THR A 194 13.42 2.22 0.31
C THR A 194 12.20 1.32 0.32
N PHE A 195 11.71 0.92 -0.86
CA PHE A 195 10.72 -0.13 -1.00
C PHE A 195 10.97 -0.95 -2.27
N PHE A 196 10.29 -2.10 -2.36
CA PHE A 196 10.35 -2.97 -3.52
C PHE A 196 8.95 -3.18 -4.07
N VAL A 197 8.79 -3.06 -5.38
CA VAL A 197 7.51 -3.34 -6.03
C VAL A 197 7.76 -3.98 -7.38
N GLU A 198 6.82 -4.79 -7.80
CA GLU A 198 6.82 -5.39 -9.11
C GLU A 198 6.55 -4.35 -10.19
N VAL A 199 7.45 -4.29 -11.14
CA VAL A 199 7.27 -3.58 -12.40
C VAL A 199 6.76 -4.59 -13.41
N GLN A 200 5.70 -4.22 -14.15
CA GLN A 200 5.10 -5.06 -15.18
C GLN A 200 5.55 -4.59 -16.57
N PRO A 201 6.75 -4.99 -17.05
CA PRO A 201 7.06 -4.85 -18.46
C PRO A 201 6.29 -5.92 -19.25
N ILE A 202 6.13 -5.68 -20.55
CA ILE A 202 5.34 -6.47 -21.52
C ILE A 202 5.67 -7.99 -21.49
N ARG A 203 6.84 -8.41 -20.99
CA ARG A 203 7.35 -9.79 -21.12
C ARG A 203 7.53 -10.58 -19.82
N SER A 204 7.74 -9.94 -18.67
CA SER A 204 7.89 -10.65 -17.38
C SER A 204 7.88 -9.69 -16.20
N MET A 205 7.09 -10.02 -15.18
CA MET A 205 7.03 -9.22 -13.96
C MET A 205 8.36 -9.30 -13.19
N LYS A 206 9.00 -8.15 -12.93
CA LYS A 206 10.26 -8.09 -12.21
C LYS A 206 10.12 -7.18 -11.00
N ARG A 207 10.45 -7.70 -9.81
CA ARG A 207 10.52 -6.90 -8.59
C ARG A 207 11.75 -5.99 -8.62
N GLN A 208 11.54 -4.70 -8.39
CA GLN A 208 12.59 -3.69 -8.50
C GLN A 208 12.65 -2.82 -7.25
N LYS A 209 13.84 -2.28 -6.97
CA LYS A 209 14.11 -1.41 -5.82
C LYS A 209 13.85 0.05 -6.19
N PHE A 210 13.13 0.74 -5.33
CA PHE A 210 12.90 2.18 -5.42
C PHE A 210 13.32 2.86 -4.13
N GLU A 211 13.80 4.09 -4.24
CA GLU A 211 14.33 4.85 -3.12
C GLU A 211 13.95 6.32 -3.23
N TRP A 212 13.12 6.79 -2.30
CA TRP A 212 12.92 8.22 -2.08
C TRP A 212 14.15 8.77 -1.38
N VAL A 213 14.73 9.83 -1.91
CA VAL A 213 15.88 10.52 -1.32
C VAL A 213 15.52 11.99 -1.15
N GLN A 214 15.71 12.52 0.06
CA GLN A 214 15.53 13.94 0.34
C GLN A 214 16.55 14.78 -0.44
N ASN A 215 16.09 15.82 -1.13
CA ASN A 215 16.99 16.76 -1.81
C ASN A 215 17.63 17.69 -0.77
N MET A 216 18.93 17.93 -0.95
CA MET A 216 19.80 18.67 -0.04
C MET A 216 20.15 20.07 -0.53
N ASP A 217 19.35 20.66 -1.42
CA ASP A 217 19.59 22.02 -1.96
C ASP A 217 19.42 23.08 -0.85
N MET A 218 20.42 23.15 0.02
CA MET A 218 20.63 24.04 1.16
C MET A 218 21.53 25.20 0.73
N ASN A 219 21.22 25.86 -0.39
CA ASN A 219 22.04 26.98 -0.84
C ASN A 219 21.28 28.19 -1.36
N ASP A 220 20.06 28.42 -0.88
CA ASP A 220 19.50 29.76 -0.97
C ASP A 220 18.79 30.12 0.34
N GLY A 221 18.99 31.35 0.82
CA GLY A 221 18.61 31.85 2.14
C GLY A 221 17.10 31.97 2.39
N GLY A 222 16.29 31.06 1.84
CA GLY A 222 14.84 30.98 2.00
C GLY A 222 14.42 29.64 2.60
N LYS A 223 13.91 29.69 3.84
CA LYS A 223 13.24 28.62 4.61
C LYS A 223 12.92 27.32 3.83
N ASN A 224 13.90 26.42 3.78
CA ASN A 224 13.92 25.10 3.15
C ASN A 224 12.55 24.42 2.94
N ALA A 225 11.94 24.60 1.76
CA ALA A 225 10.89 23.68 1.33
C ALA A 225 11.51 22.31 1.10
N ARG A 226 11.17 21.33 1.95
CA ARG A 226 11.62 19.96 1.77
C ARG A 226 11.08 19.39 0.45
N SER A 227 11.94 18.68 -0.25
CA SER A 227 11.54 17.90 -1.42
C SER A 227 12.28 16.56 -1.44
N PHE A 228 11.70 15.60 -2.16
CA PHE A 228 12.24 14.27 -2.35
C PHE A 228 12.24 13.93 -3.84
N ARG A 229 13.21 13.12 -4.26
CA ARG A 229 13.23 12.47 -5.57
C ARG A 229 13.10 10.96 -5.40
N LEU A 230 12.33 10.31 -6.25
CA LEU A 230 12.22 8.85 -6.29
C LEU A 230 13.16 8.30 -7.35
N VAL A 231 14.12 7.50 -6.92
CA VAL A 231 15.07 6.85 -7.80
C VAL A 231 14.70 5.37 -7.95
N ARG A 232 14.52 4.94 -9.20
CA ARG A 232 14.47 3.54 -9.59
C ARG A 232 15.90 3.02 -9.67
N VAL A 233 16.28 2.21 -8.68
CA VAL A 233 17.66 1.75 -8.52
C VAL A 233 17.96 0.67 -9.56
N MET A 234 18.96 0.94 -10.40
CA MET A 234 19.44 -0.03 -11.39
C MET A 234 20.66 -0.74 -10.82
N ALA A 235 20.74 -2.06 -10.99
CA ALA A 235 21.97 -2.79 -10.68
C ALA A 235 23.07 -2.26 -11.61
N THR A 236 24.16 -1.75 -11.04
CA THR A 236 25.38 -1.57 -11.80
C THR A 236 25.93 -2.95 -12.08
N ASP A 237 25.81 -3.41 -13.32
CA ASP A 237 26.55 -4.60 -13.77
C ASP A 237 28.02 -4.36 -13.49
N GLY A 238 28.59 -5.17 -12.59
CA GLY A 238 29.97 -5.09 -12.18
C GLY A 238 30.92 -5.40 -13.33
N LYS A 239 31.18 -4.41 -14.18
CA LYS A 239 32.44 -4.30 -14.92
C LYS A 239 33.07 -2.98 -14.52
N ALA A 240 33.86 -3.05 -13.46
CA ALA A 240 34.94 -2.11 -13.25
C ALA A 240 35.90 -2.25 -14.45
N SER A 241 35.63 -1.51 -15.53
CA SER A 241 36.56 -1.36 -16.63
C SER A 241 37.70 -0.49 -16.14
N LYS A 242 38.75 -1.13 -15.62
CA LYS A 242 40.06 -0.50 -15.49
C LYS A 242 40.61 -0.29 -16.91
N MET A 243 41.08 0.93 -17.14
CA MET A 243 42.10 1.34 -18.11
C MET A 243 41.63 1.71 -19.52
N GLY A 244 42.01 2.93 -19.95
CA GLY A 244 42.16 3.30 -21.35
C GLY A 244 41.52 4.64 -21.70
N GLY A 245 42.21 5.75 -21.42
CA GLY A 245 41.70 7.10 -21.62
C GLY A 245 41.48 7.50 -23.08
N SER A 246 40.62 8.51 -23.28
CA SER A 246 40.77 9.49 -24.34
C SER A 246 39.95 10.74 -24.00
N ARG A 247 40.58 11.90 -24.17
CA ARG A 247 40.02 13.22 -23.90
C ARG A 247 39.00 13.60 -24.97
N CYS A 248 37.81 14.03 -24.55
CA CYS A 248 37.11 15.10 -25.25
C CYS A 248 36.26 15.89 -24.25
N ASP A 249 36.43 17.19 -24.38
CA ASP A 249 36.01 18.27 -23.51
C ASP A 249 34.58 18.69 -23.90
N ALA A 250 33.65 18.65 -22.96
CA ALA A 250 32.36 19.33 -23.05
C ALA A 250 31.83 19.57 -21.64
N SER A 251 32.03 20.80 -21.20
CA SER A 251 31.66 21.42 -19.93
C SER A 251 30.19 21.27 -19.53
N VAL A 252 29.94 20.53 -18.44
CA VAL A 252 29.00 20.90 -17.36
C VAL A 252 29.52 20.27 -16.06
N PRO A 253 29.86 21.05 -15.02
CA PRO A 253 30.24 20.50 -13.73
C PRO A 253 28.98 20.37 -12.85
N CYS A 254 28.51 19.16 -12.63
CA CYS A 254 27.57 18.90 -11.54
C CYS A 254 28.15 17.75 -10.73
N HIS A 255 28.51 18.07 -9.48
CA HIS A 255 29.08 17.18 -8.49
C HIS A 255 28.46 15.77 -8.56
N ALA A 256 29.30 14.78 -8.88
CA ALA A 256 28.98 13.39 -8.63
C ALA A 256 28.87 13.20 -7.12
N GLU A 257 27.66 13.38 -6.57
CA GLU A 257 27.31 12.90 -5.23
C GLU A 257 27.55 11.40 -5.22
N ALA A 258 28.41 10.93 -4.32
CA ALA A 258 28.54 9.50 -4.08
C ALA A 258 27.18 8.95 -3.60
N GLY A 259 26.54 8.07 -4.39
CA GLY A 259 25.50 7.16 -3.87
C GLY A 259 24.16 7.21 -4.61
N ILE A 260 23.69 6.00 -4.97
CA ILE A 260 22.44 5.64 -5.67
C ILE A 260 22.49 5.91 -7.19
N HIS A 261 22.85 4.86 -7.95
CA HIS A 261 22.75 4.83 -9.40
C HIS A 261 21.33 4.40 -9.82
N GLY A 262 20.65 5.22 -10.62
CA GLY A 262 19.31 4.90 -11.09
C GLY A 262 18.61 6.03 -11.84
N GLU A 263 17.45 5.71 -12.38
CA GLU A 263 16.57 6.65 -13.08
C GLU A 263 15.69 7.41 -12.07
N THR A 264 15.60 8.73 -12.15
CA THR A 264 14.60 9.47 -11.36
C THR A 264 13.23 9.34 -12.02
N VAL A 265 12.27 8.76 -11.29
CA VAL A 265 10.93 8.44 -11.81
C VAL A 265 9.83 9.27 -11.17
N ALA A 266 10.10 10.00 -10.08
CA ALA A 266 9.17 10.98 -9.53
C ALA A 266 9.87 12.03 -8.67
N THR A 267 9.19 13.17 -8.45
CA THR A 267 9.58 14.17 -7.44
C THR A 267 8.40 14.52 -6.56
N LEU A 268 8.65 14.73 -5.27
CA LEU A 268 7.69 15.14 -4.27
C LEU A 268 8.17 16.46 -3.66
N ALA A 269 7.37 17.52 -3.76
CA ALA A 269 7.69 18.84 -3.24
C ALA A 269 6.62 19.31 -2.26
N PHE A 270 7.04 19.83 -1.11
CA PHE A 270 6.15 20.50 -0.18
C PHE A 270 6.14 22.01 -0.47
N PRO A 271 4.98 22.67 -0.45
CA PRO A 271 4.93 24.10 -0.67
C PRO A 271 5.67 24.83 0.44
N HIS A 272 6.26 25.98 0.08
CA HIS A 272 6.74 26.92 1.09
C HIS A 272 5.57 27.31 2.00
N SER A 273 5.81 27.33 3.31
CA SER A 273 4.80 27.66 4.32
C SER A 273 4.30 29.09 4.11
N SER A 274 3.23 29.24 3.33
CA SER A 274 2.44 30.46 3.24
C SER A 274 1.11 30.24 3.96
N LEU A 275 0.68 31.25 4.73
CA LEU A 275 -0.56 31.20 5.52
C LEU A 275 -1.82 30.99 4.65
N THR A 276 -1.70 31.12 3.33
CA THR A 276 -2.81 31.06 2.37
C THR A 276 -2.80 29.80 1.49
N SER A 277 -1.69 29.06 1.43
CA SER A 277 -1.63 27.85 0.60
C SER A 277 -2.44 26.72 1.25
N ARG A 278 -3.40 26.20 0.49
CA ARG A 278 -4.13 24.97 0.83
C ARG A 278 -3.48 23.73 0.23
N GLU A 279 -2.39 23.91 -0.51
CA GLU A 279 -1.65 22.82 -1.11
C GLU A 279 -0.87 22.08 -0.03
N ALA A 280 -0.96 20.76 -0.03
CA ALA A 280 -0.28 19.89 0.91
C ALA A 280 1.08 19.45 0.34
N PHE A 281 1.09 19.07 -0.94
CA PHE A 281 2.28 18.74 -1.72
C PHE A 281 1.96 18.69 -3.22
N THR A 282 3.00 18.73 -4.05
CA THR A 282 2.96 18.37 -5.47
C THR A 282 3.82 17.12 -5.69
N LEU A 283 3.27 16.14 -6.40
CA LEU A 283 3.97 14.93 -6.87
C LEU A 283 4.00 14.94 -8.41
N SER A 284 5.18 14.83 -8.99
CA SER A 284 5.36 14.79 -10.44
C SER A 284 5.98 13.45 -10.86
N MET A 285 5.33 12.74 -11.78
CA MET A 285 5.85 11.53 -12.42
C MET A 285 6.86 11.91 -13.50
N LEU A 286 7.96 11.18 -13.58
CA LEU A 286 9.08 11.41 -14.49
C LEU A 286 9.54 10.08 -15.10
N GLY A 287 10.34 10.17 -16.17
CA GLY A 287 10.96 9.01 -16.81
C GLY A 287 9.97 7.88 -17.10
N SER A 288 10.36 6.66 -16.76
CA SER A 288 9.58 5.45 -16.98
C SER A 288 8.22 5.41 -16.26
N ALA A 289 8.03 6.16 -15.17
CA ALA A 289 6.71 6.29 -14.54
C ALA A 289 5.77 7.13 -15.39
N LYS A 290 6.24 8.25 -15.93
CA LYS A 290 5.47 9.12 -16.81
C LYS A 290 5.12 8.43 -18.14
N ASP A 291 6.05 7.64 -18.66
CA ASP A 291 5.87 6.90 -19.92
C ASP A 291 4.94 5.67 -19.77
N GLY A 292 4.38 5.41 -18.57
CA GLY A 292 3.51 4.26 -18.31
C GLY A 292 4.22 2.89 -18.37
N ARG A 293 5.56 2.87 -18.30
CA ARG A 293 6.37 1.63 -18.43
C ARG A 293 6.49 0.84 -17.13
N LEU A 294 6.06 1.40 -16.00
CA LEU A 294 6.17 0.76 -14.69
C LEU A 294 4.99 -0.17 -14.37
N GLY A 295 3.83 0.07 -15.00
CA GLY A 295 2.57 -0.62 -14.72
C GLY A 295 1.81 -0.01 -13.53
N GLU A 296 0.50 -0.26 -13.52
CA GLU A 296 -0.46 0.41 -12.61
C GLU A 296 -0.14 0.18 -11.13
N ARG A 297 0.18 -1.06 -10.73
CA ARG A 297 0.53 -1.39 -9.33
C ARG A 297 1.75 -0.61 -8.86
N CYS A 298 2.74 -0.40 -9.73
CA CYS A 298 3.92 0.39 -9.41
C CYS A 298 3.57 1.88 -9.30
N GLU A 299 2.74 2.43 -10.19
CA GLU A 299 2.27 3.82 -10.08
C GLU A 299 1.50 4.07 -8.77
N ILE A 300 0.62 3.15 -8.38
CA ILE A 300 -0.09 3.19 -7.10
C ILE A 300 0.91 3.18 -5.93
N ALA A 301 1.97 2.35 -6.00
CA ALA A 301 3.03 2.32 -5.00
C ALA A 301 3.78 3.65 -4.89
N VAL A 302 4.09 4.30 -6.02
CA VAL A 302 4.73 5.63 -6.04
C VAL A 302 3.85 6.66 -5.33
N VAL A 303 2.55 6.71 -5.65
CA VAL A 303 1.62 7.68 -5.05
C VAL A 303 1.43 7.43 -3.56
N VAL A 304 1.20 6.19 -3.14
CA VAL A 304 0.91 5.88 -1.73
C VAL A 304 2.15 6.05 -0.84
N THR A 305 3.35 5.77 -1.34
CA THR A 305 4.60 6.04 -0.61
C THR A 305 4.88 7.53 -0.48
N ALA A 306 4.62 8.33 -1.53
CA ALA A 306 4.68 9.79 -1.44
C ALA A 306 3.70 10.35 -0.40
N LEU A 307 2.46 9.85 -0.39
CA LEU A 307 1.47 10.22 0.62
C LEU A 307 1.93 9.84 2.05
N ARG A 308 2.60 8.69 2.22
CA ARG A 308 3.15 8.31 3.51
C ARG A 308 4.24 9.28 3.97
N ILE A 309 5.15 9.66 3.08
CA ILE A 309 6.19 10.67 3.39
C ILE A 309 5.55 12.01 3.76
N TRP A 310 4.52 12.44 3.02
CA TRP A 310 3.74 13.63 3.39
C TRP A 310 3.12 13.51 4.80
N ASN A 311 2.55 12.37 5.16
CA ASN A 311 1.97 12.16 6.49
C ASN A 311 3.05 12.22 7.60
N LEU A 312 4.25 11.70 7.35
CA LEU A 312 5.39 11.84 8.26
C LEU A 312 5.82 13.31 8.39
N HIS A 313 5.90 14.03 7.26
CA HIS A 313 6.21 15.46 7.22
C HIS A 313 5.18 16.30 8.00
N ALA A 314 3.89 16.07 7.76
CA ALA A 314 2.80 16.78 8.43
C ALA A 314 2.76 16.54 9.95
N LYS A 315 3.32 15.42 10.43
CA LYS A 315 3.48 15.11 11.85
C LYS A 315 4.79 15.63 12.46
N GLY A 316 5.64 16.29 11.68
CA GLY A 316 6.98 16.74 12.11
C GLY A 316 7.98 15.60 12.35
N GLN A 317 7.68 14.38 11.88
CA GLN A 317 8.53 13.20 12.14
C GLN A 317 9.81 13.20 11.28
N LEU A 318 9.89 14.09 10.28
CA LEU A 318 11.08 14.30 9.45
C LEU A 318 11.96 15.47 9.95
N ASP A 319 11.53 16.15 11.02
CA ASP A 319 12.26 17.26 11.67
C ASP A 319 13.08 16.82 12.87
N MET A 320 12.83 15.61 13.38
CA MET A 320 13.46 15.12 14.59
C MET A 320 14.91 14.72 14.28
N PRO A 321 15.90 15.19 15.06
CA PRO A 321 17.24 14.63 14.98
C PRO A 321 17.17 13.15 15.35
N ASN A 322 17.82 12.30 14.54
CA ASN A 322 18.07 10.92 14.95
C ASN A 322 19.20 10.96 15.98
N ASP A 323 18.86 10.84 17.26
CA ASP A 323 19.81 10.61 18.35
C ASP A 323 20.38 9.18 18.31
#